data_AF-I0YJS0-F1
#
_entry.id   AF-I0YJS0-F1
#
_cell.length_a   1.000
_cell.length_b   1.000
_cell.length_c   1.000
_cell.angle_alpha   90.00
_cell.angle_beta   90.00
_cell.angle_gamma   90.00
#
_symmetry.space_group_name_H-M   'P 1'
#
loop_
_entity.id
_entity.type
_entity.pdbx_description
1 polymer ?
#
loop_
_entity_poly.entity_id
_entity_poly.type
_entity_poly.pdbx_seq_one_letter_code
_entity_poly.pdbx_strand_id
1 'polypeptide(L)'
;QGGNNTGGALFVLDVMSGAARKLLDNFQGLQFNSPNDVVVSSDGVIYFTDPSYGLQQKFRTMMQVGDYVWRFNARTGDTAIVDQTFLKPNGVVLSPDGRVAYITDTGCKDANASDGGQCTAADTPRSIYAFDILKSILLANKRLFAVPDVGTPDGIKVDLQGNVWTGVGDGV
;
A
#
# COMPACT_ATOMS: atom_id res chain seq x y z
N GLN A 1 0.75 -7.39 -9.18
CA GLN A 1 1.12 -6.08 -9.74
C GLN A 1 0.80 -5.88 -11.23
N GLY A 2 0.39 -6.93 -11.97
CA GLY A 2 0.02 -6.79 -13.40
C GLY A 2 1.21 -6.92 -14.34
N GLY A 3 1.06 -6.45 -15.58
CA GLY A 3 2.08 -6.46 -16.64
C GLY A 3 1.67 -5.56 -17.80
N ASN A 4 2.44 -5.58 -18.91
CA ASN A 4 2.26 -4.63 -20.03
C ASN A 4 0.81 -4.55 -20.54
N ASN A 5 0.09 -5.68 -20.55
CA ASN A 5 -1.29 -5.78 -21.04
C ASN A 5 -2.30 -6.22 -19.97
N THR A 6 -1.89 -6.28 -18.69
CA THR A 6 -2.73 -6.79 -17.61
C THR A 6 -2.70 -5.84 -16.41
N GLY A 7 -3.88 -5.40 -15.98
CA GLY A 7 -4.05 -4.57 -14.79
C GLY A 7 -3.51 -5.25 -13.53
N GLY A 8 -3.13 -4.45 -12.54
CA GLY A 8 -2.93 -4.92 -11.18
C GLY A 8 -4.23 -5.47 -10.61
N ALA A 9 -4.14 -6.50 -9.76
CA ALA A 9 -5.32 -7.15 -9.20
C ALA A 9 -5.00 -7.79 -7.85
N LEU A 10 -6.03 -7.95 -7.02
CA LEU A 10 -6.04 -8.78 -5.83
C LEU A 10 -6.49 -10.20 -6.20
N PHE A 11 -5.83 -11.18 -5.60
CA PHE A 11 -6.15 -12.60 -5.77
C PHE A 11 -6.35 -13.26 -4.41
N VAL A 12 -7.19 -14.29 -4.38
CA VAL A 12 -7.27 -15.23 -3.27
C VAL A 12 -6.64 -16.54 -3.75
N LEU A 13 -5.67 -17.04 -3.00
CA LEU A 13 -4.99 -18.30 -3.24
C LEU A 13 -5.49 -19.34 -2.24
N ASP A 14 -5.97 -20.47 -2.74
CA ASP A 14 -6.13 -21.67 -1.94
C ASP A 14 -4.75 -22.34 -1.80
N VAL A 15 -4.18 -22.30 -0.60
CA VAL A 15 -2.81 -22.78 -0.35
C VAL A 15 -2.66 -24.29 -0.42
N MET A 16 -3.76 -25.04 -0.37
CA MET A 16 -3.73 -26.51 -0.41
C MET A 16 -3.73 -27.02 -1.85
N SER A 17 -4.52 -26.41 -2.72
CA SER A 17 -4.68 -26.78 -4.13
C SER A 17 -3.81 -25.96 -5.07
N GLY A 18 -3.33 -24.79 -4.65
CA GLY A 18 -2.64 -23.81 -5.49
C GLY A 18 -3.59 -23.05 -6.42
N ALA A 19 -4.90 -23.25 -6.32
CA ALA A 19 -5.87 -22.54 -7.13
C ALA A 19 -5.93 -21.06 -6.73
N ALA A 20 -5.69 -20.17 -7.69
CA ALA A 20 -5.83 -18.73 -7.51
C ALA A 20 -7.06 -18.22 -8.26
N ARG A 21 -7.87 -17.40 -7.60
CA ARG A 21 -8.96 -16.66 -8.23
C ARG A 21 -8.77 -15.17 -8.06
N LYS A 22 -9.09 -14.43 -9.10
CA LYS A 22 -9.13 -12.97 -9.06
C LYS A 22 -10.28 -12.52 -8.15
N LEU A 23 -9.98 -11.54 -7.30
CA LEU A 23 -10.94 -10.96 -6.37
C LEU A 23 -11.39 -9.57 -6.82
N LEU A 24 -10.45 -8.75 -7.27
CA LEU A 24 -10.69 -7.37 -7.72
C LEU A 24 -9.55 -6.95 -8.67
N ASP A 25 -9.85 -6.37 -9.83
CA ASP A 25 -8.84 -5.97 -10.83
C ASP A 25 -9.04 -4.58 -11.45
N ASN A 26 -10.14 -3.91 -11.12
CA ASN A 26 -10.43 -2.56 -11.57
C ASN A 26 -11.33 -1.83 -10.57
N PHE A 27 -11.37 -0.51 -10.68
CA PHE A 27 -12.35 0.35 -10.05
C PHE A 27 -13.16 1.06 -11.15
N GLN A 28 -14.44 0.71 -11.26
CA GLN A 28 -15.35 1.28 -12.28
C GLN A 28 -14.81 1.19 -13.72
N GLY A 29 -14.16 0.08 -14.06
CA GLY A 29 -13.54 -0.15 -15.38
C GLY A 29 -12.12 0.41 -15.51
N LEU A 30 -11.65 1.23 -14.57
CA LEU A 30 -10.27 1.74 -14.54
C LEU A 30 -9.35 0.73 -13.85
N GLN A 31 -8.28 0.32 -14.53
CA GLN A 31 -7.32 -0.61 -13.97
C GLN A 31 -6.53 0.03 -12.82
N PHE A 32 -6.32 -0.75 -11.76
CA PHE A 32 -5.32 -0.39 -10.75
C PHE A 32 -3.93 -0.30 -11.37
N ASN A 33 -3.03 0.46 -10.74
CA ASN A 33 -1.66 0.64 -11.17
C ASN A 33 -0.82 -0.62 -10.94
N SER A 34 -0.28 -0.80 -9.74
CA SER A 34 0.47 -1.98 -9.36
C SER A 34 0.28 -2.20 -7.87
N PRO A 35 -0.86 -2.78 -7.45
CA PRO A 35 -1.14 -3.05 -6.05
C PRO A 35 0.04 -3.75 -5.39
N ASN A 36 0.52 -3.18 -4.29
CA ASN A 36 1.79 -3.60 -3.69
C ASN A 36 1.57 -4.39 -2.41
N ASP A 37 1.08 -3.73 -1.38
CA ASP A 37 0.87 -4.32 -0.05
C ASP A 37 -0.63 -4.35 0.28
N VAL A 38 -1.03 -5.35 1.06
CA VAL A 38 -2.43 -5.62 1.41
C VAL A 38 -2.55 -6.09 2.85
N VAL A 39 -3.60 -5.65 3.54
CA VAL A 39 -3.96 -6.14 4.87
C VAL A 39 -5.47 -6.40 4.93
N VAL A 40 -5.84 -7.47 5.62
CA VAL A 40 -7.25 -7.84 5.85
C VAL A 40 -7.57 -7.57 7.31
N SER A 41 -8.56 -6.72 7.55
CA SER A 41 -9.10 -6.49 8.89
C SER A 41 -9.93 -7.69 9.37
N SER A 42 -10.18 -7.75 10.68
CA SER A 42 -10.90 -8.86 11.32
C SER A 42 -12.36 -9.02 10.85
N ASP A 43 -13.00 -7.95 10.36
CA ASP A 43 -14.35 -8.01 9.78
C ASP A 43 -14.36 -8.40 8.28
N GLY A 44 -13.17 -8.54 7.67
CA GLY A 44 -12.98 -8.95 6.29
C GLY A 44 -12.90 -7.79 5.29
N VAL A 45 -12.82 -6.54 5.76
CA VAL A 45 -12.45 -5.40 4.91
C VAL A 45 -10.96 -5.47 4.56
N ILE A 46 -10.64 -5.30 3.28
CA ILE A 46 -9.29 -5.35 2.74
C ILE A 46 -8.82 -3.91 2.49
N TYR A 47 -7.66 -3.54 3.02
CA TYR A 47 -6.96 -2.31 2.67
C TYR A 47 -5.75 -2.66 1.82
N PHE A 48 -5.50 -1.90 0.76
CA PHE A 48 -4.34 -2.12 -0.10
C PHE A 48 -3.82 -0.81 -0.67
N THR A 49 -2.55 -0.80 -1.03
CA THR A 49 -1.88 0.33 -1.67
C THR A 49 -1.72 0.07 -3.15
N ASP A 50 -1.83 1.11 -3.96
CA ASP A 50 -1.72 1.03 -5.42
C ASP A 50 -0.74 2.04 -6.00
N PRO A 51 0.56 1.93 -5.67
CA PRO A 51 1.58 2.78 -6.25
C PRO A 51 1.77 2.46 -7.74
N SER A 52 2.27 3.42 -8.49
CA SER A 52 2.62 3.33 -9.91
C SER A 52 4.03 2.79 -10.16
N TYR A 53 4.48 1.84 -9.34
CA TYR A 53 5.76 1.15 -9.52
C TYR A 53 5.87 0.43 -10.85
N GLY A 54 4.76 -0.11 -11.39
CA GLY A 54 4.76 -0.70 -12.72
C GLY A 54 5.18 0.26 -13.81
N LEU A 55 4.80 1.54 -13.70
CA LEU A 55 5.25 2.57 -14.62
C LEU A 55 6.73 2.89 -14.40
N GLN A 56 7.17 3.06 -13.15
CA GLN A 56 8.56 3.36 -12.80
C GLN A 56 9.53 2.26 -13.25
N GLN A 57 9.15 1.00 -13.04
CA GLN A 57 9.93 -0.19 -13.38
C GLN A 57 9.71 -0.67 -14.82
N LYS A 58 8.91 0.07 -15.61
CA LYS A 58 8.70 -0.14 -17.05
C LYS A 58 8.07 -1.49 -17.42
N PHE A 59 7.34 -2.13 -16.49
CA PHE A 59 6.47 -3.28 -16.80
C PHE A 59 5.00 -2.89 -17.00
N ARG A 60 4.71 -1.58 -16.95
CA ARG A 60 3.45 -0.95 -17.36
C ARG A 60 3.74 0.35 -18.10
N THR A 61 2.83 0.73 -18.99
CA THR A 61 3.00 1.88 -19.90
C THR A 61 2.12 3.08 -19.55
N MET A 62 1.05 2.88 -18.78
CA MET A 62 0.11 3.94 -18.41
C MET A 62 -0.54 3.69 -17.05
N MET A 63 -0.93 4.78 -16.39
CA MET A 63 -1.82 4.79 -15.24
C MET A 63 -3.25 5.10 -15.69
N GLN A 64 -4.25 4.52 -15.02
CA GLN A 64 -5.66 4.86 -15.21
C GLN A 64 -6.30 5.44 -13.93
N VAL A 65 -5.60 5.30 -12.81
CA VAL A 65 -5.94 5.85 -11.49
C VAL A 65 -4.68 6.48 -10.88
N GLY A 66 -4.85 7.33 -9.86
CA GLY A 66 -3.72 7.89 -9.13
C GLY A 66 -3.08 6.89 -8.16
N ASP A 67 -1.99 7.33 -7.52
CA ASP A 67 -1.32 6.60 -6.45
C ASP A 67 -2.18 6.66 -5.18
N TYR A 68 -3.04 5.66 -4.97
CA TYR A 68 -4.07 5.71 -3.93
C TYR A 68 -3.93 4.57 -2.91
N VAL A 69 -4.52 4.82 -1.73
CA VAL A 69 -4.85 3.79 -0.76
C VAL A 69 -6.32 3.44 -0.93
N TRP A 70 -6.59 2.16 -1.04
CA TRP A 70 -7.91 1.62 -1.34
C TRP A 70 -8.45 0.78 -0.19
N ARG A 71 -9.78 0.73 -0.11
CA ARG A 71 -10.54 -0.24 0.67
C ARG A 71 -11.40 -1.07 -0.26
N PHE A 72 -11.48 -2.36 0.01
CA PHE A 72 -12.40 -3.29 -0.63
C PHE A 72 -13.10 -4.19 0.39
N ASN A 73 -14.43 -4.26 0.36
CA ASN A 73 -15.20 -5.24 1.12
C ASN A 73 -15.59 -6.41 0.21
N ALA A 74 -14.93 -7.55 0.40
CA ALA A 74 -15.14 -8.74 -0.42
C ALA A 74 -16.54 -9.36 -0.29
N ARG A 75 -17.31 -9.03 0.76
CA ARG A 75 -18.68 -9.52 0.96
C ARG A 75 -19.70 -8.70 0.17
N THR A 76 -19.50 -7.39 0.09
CA THR A 76 -20.45 -6.47 -0.56
C THR A 76 -20.03 -6.05 -1.97
N GLY A 77 -18.76 -6.25 -2.33
CA GLY A 77 -18.18 -5.75 -3.57
C GLY A 77 -17.82 -4.25 -3.51
N ASP A 78 -18.09 -3.59 -2.40
CA ASP A 78 -17.87 -2.15 -2.25
C ASP A 78 -16.37 -1.83 -2.22
N THR A 79 -15.96 -0.92 -3.10
CA THR A 79 -14.58 -0.49 -3.29
C THR A 79 -14.53 1.03 -3.22
N ALA A 80 -13.59 1.59 -2.45
CA ALA A 80 -13.44 3.04 -2.34
C ALA A 80 -11.98 3.45 -2.15
N ILE A 81 -11.66 4.65 -2.63
CA ILE A 81 -10.42 5.33 -2.25
C ILE A 81 -10.58 5.81 -0.81
N VAL A 82 -9.60 5.50 0.05
CA VAL A 82 -9.58 5.95 1.45
C VAL A 82 -8.51 6.99 1.74
N ASP A 83 -7.49 7.12 0.88
CA ASP A 83 -6.55 8.23 0.90
C ASP A 83 -5.92 8.43 -0.50
N GLN A 84 -5.76 9.69 -0.91
CA GLN A 84 -5.19 10.12 -2.20
C GLN A 84 -4.04 11.12 -2.05
N THR A 85 -3.52 11.27 -0.83
CA THR A 85 -2.54 12.30 -0.44
C THR A 85 -1.11 11.75 -0.34
N PHE A 86 -0.90 10.48 -0.66
CA PHE A 86 0.41 9.83 -0.73
C PHE A 86 1.05 10.09 -2.09
N LEU A 87 2.38 10.23 -2.13
CA LEU A 87 3.10 10.30 -3.40
C LEU A 87 3.37 8.89 -3.95
N LYS A 88 3.81 7.96 -3.09
CA LYS A 88 3.91 6.53 -3.40
C LYS A 88 3.47 5.70 -2.19
N PRO A 89 2.17 5.41 -2.03
CA PRO A 89 1.70 4.56 -0.94
C PRO A 89 2.28 3.15 -1.14
N ASN A 90 2.91 2.60 -0.10
CA ASN A 90 3.61 1.33 -0.20
C ASN A 90 3.09 0.32 0.82
N GLY A 91 3.68 0.23 2.00
CA GLY A 91 3.22 -0.66 3.06
C GLY A 91 1.89 -0.21 3.65
N VAL A 92 1.04 -1.16 4.02
CA VAL A 92 -0.18 -0.92 4.82
C VAL A 92 -0.35 -2.02 5.86
N VAL A 93 -0.65 -1.64 7.10
CA VAL A 93 -0.93 -2.58 8.19
C VAL A 93 -1.89 -1.97 9.20
N LEU A 94 -2.58 -2.83 9.95
CA LEU A 94 -3.46 -2.43 11.04
C LEU A 94 -2.81 -2.75 12.39
N SER A 95 -3.05 -1.88 13.38
CA SER A 95 -2.83 -2.17 14.79
C SER A 95 -3.58 -3.43 15.25
N PRO A 96 -3.17 -4.10 16.36
CA PRO A 96 -3.77 -5.36 16.79
C PRO A 96 -5.26 -5.25 17.12
N ASP A 97 -5.70 -4.09 17.63
CA ASP A 97 -7.11 -3.82 17.92
C ASP A 97 -7.90 -3.32 16.70
N GLY A 98 -7.24 -3.17 15.55
CA GLY A 98 -7.83 -2.75 14.29
C GLY A 98 -8.28 -1.28 14.27
N ARG A 99 -7.83 -0.43 15.21
CA ARG A 99 -8.28 0.97 15.30
C ARG A 99 -7.38 1.97 14.58
N VAL A 100 -6.12 1.61 14.36
CA VAL A 100 -5.12 2.42 13.67
C VAL A 100 -4.62 1.70 12.43
N ALA A 101 -4.56 2.41 11.30
CA ALA A 101 -3.81 1.99 10.11
C ALA A 101 -2.47 2.73 10.06
N TYR A 102 -1.39 2.02 9.74
CA TYR A 102 -0.10 2.60 9.41
C TYR A 102 0.19 2.38 7.93
N ILE A 103 0.59 3.44 7.24
CA ILE A 103 0.84 3.43 5.80
C ILE A 103 2.15 4.14 5.51
N THR A 104 3.01 3.52 4.70
CA THR A 104 4.28 4.10 4.30
C THR A 104 4.15 4.88 2.99
N ASP A 105 4.82 6.03 2.94
CA ASP A 105 5.03 6.81 1.72
C ASP A 105 6.50 6.74 1.33
N THR A 106 6.75 6.08 0.21
CA THR A 106 8.09 5.91 -0.38
C THR A 106 8.27 6.84 -1.57
N GLY A 107 7.62 8.01 -1.56
CA GLY A 107 7.70 8.99 -2.63
C GLY A 107 9.11 9.55 -2.85
N CYS A 108 9.96 9.43 -1.85
CA CYS A 108 11.38 9.70 -1.95
C CYS A 108 12.09 8.59 -2.72
N LYS A 109 12.22 8.77 -4.04
CA LYS A 109 13.08 7.92 -4.86
C LYS A 109 13.86 8.77 -5.84
N ASP A 110 15.18 8.72 -5.71
CA ASP A 110 16.06 8.72 -6.87
C ASP A 110 15.78 7.41 -7.62
N ALA A 111 15.00 7.49 -8.70
CA ALA A 111 14.38 6.35 -9.41
C ALA A 111 15.36 5.30 -9.99
N ASN A 112 16.66 5.37 -9.70
CA ASN A 112 17.72 4.52 -10.23
C ASN A 112 18.56 3.78 -9.17
N ALA A 113 18.31 3.98 -7.87
CA ALA A 113 19.07 3.31 -6.83
C ALA A 113 18.43 1.96 -6.47
N SER A 114 19.08 0.87 -6.86
CA SER A 114 18.64 -0.51 -6.63
C SER A 114 18.94 -1.01 -5.20
N ASP A 115 19.37 -0.10 -4.32
CA ASP A 115 20.02 -0.35 -3.03
C ASP A 115 19.52 0.56 -1.90
N GLY A 116 18.31 1.14 -2.03
CA GLY A 116 17.79 2.04 -1.00
C GLY A 116 18.52 3.38 -0.97
N GLY A 117 18.93 3.86 -2.16
CA GLY A 117 19.71 5.08 -2.36
C GLY A 117 19.26 6.26 -1.53
N GLN A 118 20.22 7.13 -1.22
CA GLN A 118 19.98 8.27 -0.34
C GLN A 118 18.79 9.07 -0.82
N CYS A 119 17.89 9.34 0.12
CA CYS A 119 16.80 10.26 -0.06
C CYS A 119 17.33 11.70 -0.18
N THR A 120 17.84 12.07 -1.36
CA THR A 120 18.51 13.36 -1.57
C THR A 120 17.57 14.50 -1.97
N ALA A 121 16.40 14.17 -2.51
CA ALA A 121 15.41 15.17 -2.94
C ALA A 121 14.69 15.77 -1.72
N ALA A 122 14.96 17.06 -1.46
CA ALA A 122 14.50 17.81 -0.29
C ALA A 122 12.96 17.86 -0.09
N ASP A 123 12.17 17.51 -1.11
CA ASP A 123 10.71 17.67 -1.12
C ASP A 123 9.95 16.36 -1.37
N THR A 124 10.55 15.21 -1.07
CA THR A 124 9.92 13.91 -1.31
C THR A 124 9.66 13.13 -0.02
N PRO A 125 8.46 12.54 0.16
CA PRO A 125 8.09 11.89 1.41
C PRO A 125 8.81 10.55 1.58
N ARG A 126 9.36 10.33 2.78
CA ARG A 126 9.92 9.05 3.24
C ARG A 126 9.32 8.69 4.61
N SER A 127 8.00 8.74 4.69
CA SER A 127 7.30 8.87 5.97
C SER A 127 6.35 7.72 6.21
N ILE A 128 6.15 7.38 7.48
CA ILE A 128 5.07 6.51 7.93
C ILE A 128 3.98 7.42 8.49
N TYR A 129 2.75 7.25 8.03
CA TYR A 129 1.58 7.95 8.54
C TYR A 129 0.67 6.98 9.30
N ALA A 130 0.11 7.45 10.41
CA ALA A 130 -0.93 6.77 11.15
C ALA A 130 -2.31 7.42 10.88
N PHE A 131 -3.36 6.60 10.89
CA PHE A 131 -4.74 7.01 10.70
C PHE A 131 -5.62 6.30 11.71
N ASP A 132 -6.64 7.00 12.20
CA ASP A 132 -7.72 6.36 12.92
C ASP A 132 -8.69 5.71 11.93
N ILE A 133 -9.13 4.49 12.22
CA ILE A 133 -10.10 3.76 11.40
C ILE A 133 -11.48 3.97 11.99
N LEU A 134 -12.31 4.73 11.29
CA LEU A 134 -13.68 5.02 11.69
C LEU A 134 -14.65 4.07 10.98
N LYS A 135 -15.44 3.35 11.77
CA LYS A 135 -16.50 2.42 11.31
C LYS A 135 -16.01 1.39 10.28
N SER A 136 -14.74 0.97 10.36
CA SER A 136 -14.09 0.05 9.41
C SER A 136 -14.12 0.51 7.94
N ILE A 137 -14.35 1.80 7.67
CA ILE A 137 -14.52 2.30 6.30
C ILE A 137 -13.68 3.53 5.99
N LEU A 138 -13.45 4.40 6.96
CA LEU A 138 -12.82 5.69 6.75
C LEU A 138 -11.48 5.76 7.48
N LEU A 139 -10.44 6.21 6.77
CA LEU A 139 -9.20 6.65 7.39
C LEU A 139 -9.34 8.14 7.74
N ALA A 140 -9.12 8.47 9.01
CA ALA A 140 -9.23 9.81 9.54
C ALA A 140 -7.99 10.20 10.36
N ASN A 141 -7.86 11.49 10.68
CA ASN A 141 -6.83 12.00 11.57
C ASN A 141 -5.40 11.58 11.14
N LYS A 142 -5.11 11.73 9.84
CA LYS A 142 -3.78 11.49 9.26
C LYS A 142 -2.74 12.25 10.07
N ARG A 143 -1.74 11.54 10.58
CA ARG A 143 -0.64 12.12 11.36
C ARG A 143 0.67 11.45 11.00
N LEU A 144 1.74 12.24 10.98
CA LEU A 144 3.08 11.69 10.86
C LEU A 144 3.35 10.79 12.07
N PHE A 145 3.73 9.54 11.81
CA PHE A 145 4.07 8.56 12.83
C PHE A 145 5.59 8.45 13.00
N ALA A 146 6.30 8.26 11.90
CA ALA A 146 7.76 8.13 11.90
C ALA A 146 8.37 8.53 10.56
N VAL A 147 9.66 8.83 10.57
CA VAL A 147 10.53 9.04 9.40
C VAL A 147 11.81 8.28 9.69
N PRO A 148 12.28 7.36 8.83
CA PRO A 148 13.52 6.65 9.07
C PRO A 148 14.71 7.58 8.80
N ASP A 149 15.82 7.34 9.50
CA ASP A 149 17.06 8.08 9.28
C ASP A 149 17.68 7.75 7.92
N VAL A 150 17.59 6.48 7.49
CA VAL A 150 18.19 5.95 6.25
C VAL A 150 17.13 5.37 5.31
N GLY A 151 17.21 5.74 4.03
CA GLY A 151 16.34 5.21 2.97
C GLY A 151 14.87 5.60 3.11
N THR A 152 13.99 4.70 2.67
CA THR A 152 12.53 4.86 2.73
C THR A 152 11.87 3.68 3.45
N PRO A 153 10.74 3.91 4.15
CA PRO A 153 10.02 2.83 4.81
C PRO A 153 9.21 2.02 3.78
N ASP A 154 9.63 0.78 3.49
CA ASP A 154 8.99 -0.07 2.46
C ASP A 154 7.78 -0.83 3.04
N GLY A 155 7.85 -2.16 3.12
CA GLY A 155 6.84 -3.01 3.74
C GLY A 155 6.82 -2.83 5.26
N ILE A 156 5.61 -2.79 5.82
CA ILE A 156 5.37 -2.49 7.24
C ILE A 156 4.54 -3.60 7.90
N LYS A 157 4.82 -3.93 9.17
CA LYS A 157 4.14 -4.93 9.98
C LYS A 157 3.98 -4.46 11.41
N VAL A 158 3.00 -5.02 12.11
CA VAL A 158 2.74 -4.74 13.53
C VAL A 158 2.72 -6.05 14.30
N ASP A 159 3.39 -6.09 15.44
CA ASP A 159 3.39 -7.27 16.31
C ASP A 159 2.22 -7.27 17.31
N LEU A 160 2.10 -8.34 18.11
CA LEU A 160 1.03 -8.50 19.08
C LEU A 160 1.08 -7.50 20.25
N GLN A 161 2.24 -6.87 20.48
CA GLN A 161 2.40 -5.82 21.50
C GLN A 161 2.08 -4.43 20.94
N GLY A 162 1.84 -4.33 19.63
CA GLY A 162 1.55 -3.07 18.95
C GLY A 162 2.79 -2.31 18.49
N ASN A 163 3.99 -2.93 18.52
CA ASN A 163 5.17 -2.30 17.93
C ASN A 163 5.07 -2.35 16.41
N VAL A 164 5.53 -1.28 15.76
CA VAL A 164 5.49 -1.10 14.30
C VAL A 164 6.89 -1.33 13.75
N TRP A 165 7.01 -2.23 12.78
CA TRP A 165 8.27 -2.65 12.15
C TRP A 165 8.19 -2.38 10.65
N THR A 166 9.22 -1.78 10.05
CA THR A 166 9.27 -1.52 8.61
C THR A 166 10.64 -1.86 8.06
N GLY A 167 10.73 -2.33 6.82
CA GLY A 167 12.02 -2.38 6.13
C GLY A 167 12.50 -0.97 5.79
N VAL A 168 13.76 -0.67 6.05
CA VAL A 168 14.43 0.60 5.72
C VAL A 168 15.80 0.34 5.11
N GLY A 169 16.53 1.39 4.70
CA GLY A 169 17.75 1.24 3.92
C GLY A 169 18.87 0.44 4.60
N ASP A 170 18.94 0.46 5.92
CA ASP A 170 19.97 -0.21 6.73
C ASP A 170 19.44 -1.38 7.58
N GLY A 171 18.18 -1.79 7.38
CA GLY A 171 17.60 -2.93 8.10
C GLY A 171 16.10 -2.79 8.41
N VAL A 172 15.78 -2.81 9.71
CA VAL A 172 14.42 -2.71 10.27
C VAL A 172 14.32 -1.52 11.20
#